data_AF-A0A940W457-F1
#
_entry.id   AF-A0A940W457-F1
#
_cell.length_a   1.000
_cell.length_b   1.000
_cell.length_c   1.000
_cell.angle_alpha   90.00
_cell.angle_beta   90.00
_cell.angle_gamma   90.00
#
_symmetry.space_group_name_H-M   'P 1'
#
loop_
_entity.id
_entity.type
_entity.pdbx_description
1 polymer ?
#
loop_
_entity_poly.entity_id
_entity_poly.type
_entity_poly.pdbx_seq_one_letter_code
_entity_poly.pdbx_strand_id
1 'polypeptide(L)'
;MPRFDADYVPRSAMAIYAHPDDIEFTVAGTLAKWVRAGCEVTYVLITSGNAGTHDPGMTRKALERVREREEREAARITGARRVVFLRRDDCELAPSLA
;
A
#
# COMPACT_ATOMS: atom_id res chain seq x y z
N MET A 1 24.99 12.37 -19.31
CA MET A 1 24.12 11.62 -18.38
C MET A 1 22.68 11.92 -18.72
N PRO A 2 21.77 10.94 -18.79
CA PRO A 2 20.36 11.27 -18.87
C PRO A 2 20.01 12.07 -17.62
N ARG A 3 19.45 13.28 -17.80
CA ARG A 3 18.87 14.03 -16.68
C ARG A 3 17.61 13.28 -16.28
N PHE A 4 17.53 12.88 -15.01
CA PHE A 4 16.25 12.51 -14.43
C PHE A 4 15.32 13.71 -14.56
N ASP A 5 14.23 13.53 -15.29
CA ASP A 5 13.17 14.53 -15.37
C ASP A 5 12.39 14.47 -14.05
N ALA A 6 12.68 15.44 -13.17
CA ALA A 6 12.03 15.55 -11.86
C ALA A 6 10.52 15.86 -11.96
N ASP A 7 10.06 16.25 -13.15
CA ASP A 7 8.67 16.59 -13.45
C ASP A 7 7.96 15.48 -14.23
N TYR A 8 8.63 14.34 -14.46
CA TYR A 8 7.99 13.19 -15.10
C TYR A 8 6.78 12.70 -14.29
N VAL A 9 5.64 12.59 -14.98
CA VAL A 9 4.41 12.00 -14.45
C VAL A 9 4.05 10.78 -15.31
N PRO A 10 4.06 9.57 -14.74
CA PRO A 10 3.60 8.40 -15.47
C PRO A 10 2.09 8.45 -15.71
N ARG A 11 1.62 7.80 -16.78
CA ARG A 11 0.17 7.64 -17.01
C ARG A 11 -0.49 6.79 -15.91
N SER A 12 0.22 5.79 -15.41
CA SER A 12 -0.23 4.88 -14.37
C SER A 12 0.95 4.39 -13.53
N ALA A 13 0.73 4.16 -12.24
CA ALA A 13 1.73 3.62 -11.32
C ALA A 13 1.12 2.61 -10.35
N MET A 14 1.95 1.68 -9.87
CA MET A 14 1.56 0.68 -8.88
C MET A 14 2.56 0.73 -7.71
N ALA A 15 2.03 0.87 -6.50
CA ALA A 15 2.80 0.77 -5.27
C ALA A 15 2.57 -0.64 -4.68
N ILE A 16 3.63 -1.44 -4.61
CA ILE A 16 3.57 -2.83 -4.13
C ILE A 16 4.36 -2.91 -2.83
N TYR A 17 3.68 -3.17 -1.72
CA TYR A 17 4.26 -3.15 -0.38
C TYR A 17 3.74 -4.30 0.47
N ALA A 18 4.46 -4.61 1.55
CA ALA A 18 4.17 -5.79 2.36
C ALA A 18 2.95 -5.56 3.25
N HIS A 19 2.89 -4.42 3.95
CA HIS A 19 1.89 -4.14 4.98
C HIS A 19 1.10 -2.87 4.65
N PRO A 20 -0.17 -2.78 5.12
CA PRO A 20 -0.84 -1.49 5.26
C PRO A 20 0.08 -0.53 6.02
N ASP A 21 0.13 0.76 5.69
CA ASP A 21 1.06 1.79 6.22
C ASP A 21 2.43 1.96 5.54
N ASP A 22 2.96 0.93 4.88
CA ASP A 22 4.29 1.01 4.26
C ASP A 22 4.32 2.10 3.16
N ILE A 23 3.21 2.26 2.43
CA ILE A 23 3.07 3.26 1.36
C ILE A 23 3.06 4.67 1.94
N GLU A 24 2.32 4.87 3.03
CA GLU A 24 2.16 6.14 3.74
C GLU A 24 3.49 6.63 4.29
N PHE A 25 4.29 5.75 4.87
CA PHE A 25 5.60 6.12 5.44
C PHE A 25 6.66 6.41 4.39
N THR A 26 6.56 5.81 3.19
CA THR A 26 7.67 5.85 2.23
C THR A 26 7.42 6.76 1.03
N VAL A 27 6.26 6.64 0.37
CA VAL A 27 6.06 7.21 -0.97
C VAL A 27 4.72 7.90 -1.20
N ALA A 28 3.83 7.95 -0.20
CA ALA A 28 2.49 8.53 -0.38
C ALA A 28 2.50 9.98 -0.91
N GLY A 29 3.46 10.81 -0.50
CA GLY A 29 3.60 12.17 -1.03
C GLY A 29 3.85 12.21 -2.55
N THR A 30 4.71 11.32 -3.05
CA THR A 30 5.01 11.16 -4.49
C THR A 30 3.78 10.67 -5.25
N LEU A 31 3.11 9.65 -4.71
CA LEU A 31 1.90 9.09 -5.33
C LEU A 31 0.78 10.13 -5.40
N ALA A 32 0.55 10.90 -4.32
CA ALA A 32 -0.43 11.97 -4.30
C ALA A 32 -0.09 13.10 -5.29
N LYS A 33 1.20 13.44 -5.46
CA LYS A 33 1.64 14.40 -6.51
C LYS A 33 1.27 13.88 -7.89
N TRP A 34 1.54 12.60 -8.19
CA TRP A 34 1.21 11.99 -9.47
C TRP A 34 -0.29 11.88 -9.70
N VAL A 35 -1.08 11.48 -8.70
CA VAL A 35 -2.55 11.45 -8.80
C VAL A 35 -3.09 12.83 -9.16
N ARG A 36 -2.64 13.90 -8.48
CA ARG A 36 -3.05 15.29 -8.80
C ARG A 36 -2.68 15.72 -10.22
N ALA A 37 -1.66 15.11 -10.81
CA ALA A 37 -1.24 15.35 -12.18
C ALA A 37 -1.88 14.38 -13.20
N GLY A 38 -2.86 13.56 -12.78
CA GLY A 38 -3.63 12.69 -13.67
C GLY A 38 -3.10 11.25 -13.81
N CYS A 39 -2.09 10.85 -13.02
CA CYS A 39 -1.64 9.46 -12.98
C CYS A 39 -2.68 8.56 -12.30
N GLU A 40 -2.98 7.42 -12.91
CA GLU A 40 -3.77 6.37 -12.26
C GLU A 40 -2.91 5.51 -11.32
N VAL A 41 -3.09 5.68 -10.01
CA VAL A 41 -2.33 4.94 -8.99
C VAL A 41 -3.13 3.75 -8.44
N THR A 42 -2.47 2.60 -8.32
CA THR A 42 -2.99 1.39 -7.64
C THR A 42 -2.09 0.99 -6.49
N TYR A 43 -2.68 0.72 -5.32
CA TYR A 43 -1.98 0.13 -4.18
C TYR A 43 -2.16 -1.38 -4.20
N VAL A 44 -1.08 -2.12 -3.97
CA VAL A 44 -1.07 -3.58 -3.86
C VAL A 44 -0.35 -3.96 -2.57
N LEU A 45 -1.12 -4.53 -1.66
CA LEU A 45 -0.68 -4.90 -0.32
C LEU A 45 -0.56 -6.43 -0.29
N ILE A 46 0.65 -6.93 -0.05
CA ILE A 46 0.92 -8.37 -0.08
C ILE A 46 0.22 -9.06 1.10
N THR A 47 0.24 -8.42 2.27
CA THR A 47 -0.46 -8.87 3.48
C THR A 47 -1.61 -7.93 3.83
N SER A 48 -2.45 -8.33 4.78
CA SER A 48 -3.41 -7.41 5.42
C SER A 48 -2.92 -6.91 6.79
N GLY A 49 -1.62 -7.06 7.09
CA GLY A 49 -1.03 -6.55 8.33
C GLY A 49 -1.56 -7.20 9.62
N ASN A 50 -1.97 -8.47 9.52
CA ASN A 50 -2.77 -9.14 10.54
C ASN A 50 -2.00 -9.62 11.79
N ALA A 51 -0.71 -9.26 11.93
CA ALA A 51 0.13 -9.57 13.09
C ALA A 51 0.63 -8.32 13.86
N GLY A 52 0.41 -7.11 13.35
CA GLY A 52 0.93 -5.85 13.92
C GLY A 52 0.18 -5.34 15.16
N THR A 53 0.12 -6.12 16.24
CA THR A 53 -0.51 -5.70 17.51
C THR A 53 0.18 -6.30 18.73
N HIS A 54 0.12 -5.60 19.86
CA HIS A 54 0.52 -6.10 21.18
C HIS A 54 -0.67 -6.49 22.07
N ASP A 55 -1.91 -6.28 21.60
CA ASP A 55 -3.12 -6.62 22.34
C ASP A 55 -3.38 -8.14 22.28
N PRO A 56 -3.33 -8.87 23.42
CA PRO A 56 -3.57 -10.31 23.45
C PRO A 56 -5.01 -10.71 23.13
N GLY A 57 -5.98 -9.79 23.23
CA GLY A 57 -7.37 -10.02 22.85
C GLY A 57 -7.64 -9.84 21.35
N MET A 58 -6.68 -9.29 20.60
CA MET A 58 -6.84 -9.02 19.18
C MET A 58 -6.58 -10.28 18.35
N THR A 59 -7.59 -10.73 17.61
CA THR A 59 -7.42 -11.83 16.65
C THR A 59 -6.86 -11.30 15.31
N ARG A 60 -6.09 -12.13 14.60
CA ARG A 60 -5.59 -11.81 13.24
C ARG A 60 -6.69 -11.30 12.32
N LYS A 61 -7.83 -12.02 12.28
CA LYS A 61 -8.98 -11.66 11.42
C LYS A 61 -9.63 -10.32 11.83
N ALA A 62 -9.59 -9.96 13.11
CA ALA A 62 -10.09 -8.66 13.57
C ALA A 62 -9.13 -7.54 13.14
N LEU A 63 -7.82 -7.74 13.34
CA LEU A 63 -6.80 -6.77 12.94
C LEU A 63 -6.75 -6.55 11.42
N GLU A 64 -6.86 -7.61 10.62
CA GLU A 64 -7.00 -7.55 9.16
C GLU A 64 -8.12 -6.59 8.75
N ARG A 65 -9.33 -6.76 9.30
CA ARG A 65 -10.48 -5.88 8.97
C ARG A 65 -10.22 -4.43 9.37
N VAL A 66 -9.49 -4.22 10.46
CA VAL A 66 -9.15 -2.87 10.92
C VAL A 66 -8.18 -2.22 9.95
N ARG A 67 -7.06 -2.87 9.65
CA ARG A 67 -6.01 -2.32 8.79
C ARG A 67 -6.42 -2.22 7.33
N GLU A 68 -7.21 -3.15 6.80
CA GLU A 68 -7.77 -3.00 5.43
C GLU A 68 -8.69 -1.78 5.33
N ARG A 69 -9.44 -1.44 6.38
CA ARG A 69 -10.28 -0.23 6.42
C ARG A 69 -9.41 1.03 6.46
N GLU A 70 -8.38 1.04 7.30
CA GLU A 70 -7.45 2.16 7.45
C GLU A 70 -6.71 2.45 6.15
N GLU A 71 -6.17 1.43 5.51
CA GLU A 71 -5.48 1.54 4.22
C GLU A 71 -6.40 2.06 3.10
N ARG A 72 -7.66 1.62 3.06
CA ARG A 72 -8.64 2.13 2.09
C ARG A 72 -8.91 3.62 2.30
N GLU A 73 -8.94 4.07 3.54
CA GLU A 73 -9.11 5.48 3.85
C GLU A 73 -7.84 6.29 3.54
N ALA A 74 -6.65 5.76 3.84
CA ALA A 74 -5.38 6.38 3.45
C ALA A 74 -5.26 6.54 1.92
N ALA A 75 -5.57 5.48 1.18
CA ALA A 75 -5.63 5.49 -0.28
C ALA A 75 -6.66 6.48 -0.84
N ARG A 76 -7.81 6.65 -0.16
CA ARG A 76 -8.81 7.67 -0.52
C ARG A 76 -8.24 9.08 -0.36
N ILE A 77 -7.47 9.33 0.70
CA ILE A 77 -6.84 10.63 0.98
C ILE A 77 -5.77 10.96 -0.09
N THR A 78 -4.95 9.98 -0.48
CA THR A 78 -3.93 10.17 -1.53
C THR A 78 -4.53 10.20 -2.94
N GLY A 79 -5.77 9.75 -3.10
CA GLY A 79 -6.52 9.70 -4.35
C GLY A 79 -6.15 8.49 -5.23
N ALA A 80 -5.57 7.44 -4.66
CA ALA A 80 -5.34 6.19 -5.38
C ALA A 80 -6.66 5.59 -5.85
N ARG A 81 -6.67 5.07 -7.09
CA ARG A 81 -7.87 4.57 -7.76
C ARG A 81 -8.33 3.22 -7.22
N ARG A 82 -7.37 2.39 -6.79
CA ARG A 82 -7.60 0.99 -6.40
C ARG A 82 -6.68 0.58 -5.26
N VAL A 83 -7.19 -0.26 -4.38
CA VAL A 83 -6.41 -0.93 -3.33
C VAL A 83 -6.69 -2.42 -3.40
N VAL A 84 -5.65 -3.20 -3.68
CA VAL A 84 -5.68 -4.66 -3.81
C VAL A 84 -4.97 -5.28 -2.63
N PHE A 85 -5.61 -6.25 -1.98
CA PHE A 85 -5.00 -7.05 -0.92
C PHE A 85 -4.81 -8.47 -1.42
N LEU A 86 -3.58 -8.98 -1.38
CA LEU A 86 -3.28 -10.38 -1.66
C LEU A 86 -3.55 -11.28 -0.45
N ARG A 87 -3.73 -10.68 0.74
CA ARG A 87 -4.15 -11.34 1.99
C ARG A 87 -3.30 -12.54 2.37
N ARG A 88 -1.98 -12.45 2.16
CA ARG A 88 -1.04 -13.36 2.81
C ARG A 88 -0.94 -13.02 4.30
N ASP A 89 -0.65 -14.03 5.11
CA ASP A 89 -0.41 -13.80 6.53
C ASP A 89 0.82 -12.93 6.73
N ASP A 90 0.65 -11.92 7.59
CA ASP A 90 1.71 -11.03 8.02
C ASP A 90 2.74 -11.84 8.83
N CYS A 91 4.03 -11.45 8.68
CA CYS A 91 5.19 -12.16 9.21
C CYS A 91 5.42 -13.60 8.67
N GLU A 92 4.64 -14.05 7.68
CA GLU A 92 4.72 -15.41 7.12
C GLU A 92 5.05 -15.43 5.62
N LEU A 93 5.43 -14.28 5.06
CA LEU A 93 5.88 -14.19 3.66
C LEU A 93 7.20 -14.93 3.46
N ALA A 94 7.23 -15.81 2.47
CA ALA A 94 8.43 -16.51 2.03
C ALA A 94 8.68 -16.30 0.53
N PRO A 95 9.94 -16.15 0.09
CA PRO A 95 10.27 -16.12 -1.32
C PRO A 95 10.08 -17.53 -1.91
N SER A 96 9.09 -17.69 -2.80
CA SER A 96 8.90 -18.91 -3.59
C SER A 96 8.88 -18.57 -5.07
N LEU A 97 9.74 -19.21 -5.86
CA LEU A 97 9.85 -19.05 -7.32
C LEU A 97 8.95 -20.02 -8.08
N ALA A 98 7.72 -20.27 -7.59
CA ALA A 98 6.81 -21.22 -8.22
C ALA A 98 6.64 -20.97 -9.73
#